data_AF-A0A3M1Q5V9-F1
#
_entry.id   AF-A0A3M1Q5V9-F1
#
_cell.length_a   1.000
_cell.length_b   1.000
_cell.length_c   1.000
_cell.angle_alpha   90.00
_cell.angle_beta   90.00
_cell.angle_gamma   90.00
#
_symmetry.space_group_name_H-M   'P 1'
#
loop_
_entity.id
_entity.type
_entity.pdbx_description
1 polymer ?
#
loop_
_entity_poly.entity_id
_entity_poly.type
_entity_poly.pdbx_seq_one_letter_code
_entity_poly.pdbx_strand_id
1 'polypeptide(L)'
;MIGEGRPGMQNPAPFDIPASRRKWPRILAVALAVMLVGMAGAVTAAGAGQGRCHTLLAQAGSPEAALQTLFSREWQARLAHDPFSATMLGEHVFDDAVPDPSPKAQRRWLRFNRDLLALLACIPREGLDEHARLNAALFGWMLRDRLANGRFRPWRLPFVSDSGFHTEPLFVIDATPFAGEADYERYIARLKKLPRYIRQHIRNMRTGLAEGFSMPRAVLAGALTSFDRLAAPARPEDSP
;
A
#
# COMPACT_ATOMS: atom_id res chain seq x y z
N MET A 1 -36.77 36.16 16.90
CA MET A 1 -37.91 36.16 15.97
C MET A 1 -37.39 35.93 14.57
N ILE A 2 -37.83 34.82 13.95
CA ILE A 2 -37.88 34.53 12.50
C ILE A 2 -36.49 34.46 11.82
N GLY A 3 -35.96 33.32 11.39
CA GLY A 3 -36.58 32.09 10.90
C GLY A 3 -36.64 32.12 9.37
N GLU A 4 -35.54 31.78 8.70
CA GLU A 4 -35.60 31.39 7.29
C GLU A 4 -34.84 30.08 7.06
N GLY A 5 -35.62 29.10 6.60
CA GLY A 5 -35.24 27.71 6.42
C GLY A 5 -34.34 27.50 5.21
N ARG A 6 -33.37 26.61 5.37
CA ARG A 6 -32.56 26.07 4.28
C ARG A 6 -33.46 25.23 3.36
N PRO A 7 -33.43 25.45 2.03
CA PRO A 7 -34.12 24.56 1.10
C PRO A 7 -33.48 23.16 1.15
N GLY A 8 -34.34 22.15 1.26
CA GLY A 8 -33.95 20.76 1.43
C GLY A 8 -33.13 20.22 0.27
N MET A 9 -32.00 19.59 0.59
CA MET A 9 -31.27 18.71 -0.33
C MET A 9 -32.18 17.52 -0.69
N GLN A 10 -32.73 17.55 -1.89
CA GLN A 10 -33.36 16.37 -2.49
C GLN A 10 -32.26 15.35 -2.82
N ASN A 11 -32.41 14.14 -2.30
CA ASN A 11 -31.59 13.00 -2.69
C ASN A 11 -31.73 12.78 -4.20
N PRO A 12 -30.64 12.64 -4.97
CA PRO A 12 -30.74 12.28 -6.37
C PRO A 12 -31.38 10.90 -6.50
N ALA A 13 -32.27 10.75 -7.49
CA ALA A 13 -32.92 9.48 -7.82
C ALA A 13 -31.89 8.39 -8.12
N PRO A 14 -32.18 7.10 -7.80
CA PRO A 14 -31.29 6.00 -8.10
C PRO A 14 -31.05 5.86 -9.61
N PHE A 15 -29.81 5.59 -9.98
CA PHE A 15 -29.38 5.34 -11.35
C PHE A 15 -30.05 4.05 -11.89
N ASP A 16 -30.96 4.20 -12.85
CA ASP A 16 -31.55 3.08 -13.59
C ASP A 16 -30.53 2.52 -14.60
N ILE A 17 -30.03 1.31 -14.35
CA ILE A 17 -29.20 0.55 -15.29
C ILE A 17 -30.15 -0.26 -16.20
N PRO A 18 -30.22 0.01 -17.51
CA PRO A 18 -31.04 -0.79 -18.40
C PRO A 18 -30.50 -2.23 -18.49
N ALA A 19 -31.35 -3.20 -18.15
CA ALA A 19 -31.06 -4.63 -18.28
C ALA A 19 -30.93 -5.02 -19.75
N SER A 20 -29.70 -4.99 -20.28
CA SER A 20 -29.43 -5.52 -21.61
C SER A 20 -29.50 -7.06 -21.59
N ARG A 21 -30.59 -7.60 -22.15
CA ARG A 21 -30.78 -9.04 -22.37
C ARG A 21 -29.84 -9.52 -23.48
N ARG A 22 -28.60 -9.84 -23.14
CA ARG A 22 -27.68 -10.53 -24.05
C ARG A 22 -28.08 -12.01 -24.11
N LYS A 23 -28.70 -12.42 -25.22
CA LYS A 23 -28.99 -13.83 -25.52
C LYS A 23 -27.68 -14.49 -25.95
N TRP A 24 -27.14 -15.37 -25.11
CA TRP A 24 -26.02 -16.23 -25.46
C TRP A 24 -26.56 -17.45 -26.22
N PRO A 25 -26.11 -17.73 -27.45
CA PRO A 25 -26.52 -18.94 -28.14
C PRO A 25 -25.92 -20.17 -27.45
N ARG A 26 -26.79 -21.16 -27.26
CA ARG A 26 -26.51 -22.49 -26.74
C ARG A 26 -25.59 -23.23 -27.72
N ILE A 27 -24.38 -23.56 -27.29
CA ILE A 27 -23.62 -24.67 -27.89
C ILE A 27 -23.31 -25.63 -26.76
N LEU A 28 -24.05 -26.74 -26.77
CA LEU A 28 -23.88 -27.92 -25.96
C LEU A 28 -23.04 -28.93 -26.77
N ALA A 29 -22.23 -29.74 -26.06
CA ALA A 29 -21.40 -30.86 -26.55
C ALA A 29 -20.15 -30.42 -27.34
N VAL A 30 -18.91 -30.82 -27.04
CA VAL A 30 -18.32 -32.17 -26.83
C VAL A 30 -16.98 -31.88 -26.09
N ALA A 31 -16.62 -32.46 -24.94
CA ALA A 31 -15.95 -33.76 -24.84
C ALA A 31 -15.72 -34.09 -23.36
N LEU A 32 -16.34 -35.17 -22.90
CA LEU A 32 -16.06 -35.87 -21.65
C LEU A 32 -15.03 -36.97 -21.96
N ALA A 33 -13.73 -36.68 -21.89
CA ALA A 33 -12.65 -37.70 -21.92
C ALA A 33 -11.24 -37.16 -21.62
N VAL A 34 -11.02 -36.39 -20.54
CA VAL A 34 -9.69 -36.26 -19.89
C VAL A 34 -9.92 -36.09 -18.39
N MET A 35 -10.35 -37.14 -17.72
CA MET A 35 -10.69 -37.09 -16.28
C MET A 35 -9.85 -38.01 -15.40
N LEU A 36 -8.64 -38.43 -15.82
CA LEU A 36 -7.76 -39.28 -14.98
C LEU A 36 -6.24 -39.02 -15.03
N VAL A 37 -5.77 -37.86 -15.51
CA VAL A 37 -4.32 -37.49 -15.40
C VAL A 37 -4.09 -36.10 -14.77
N GLY A 38 -5.14 -35.34 -14.45
CA GLY A 38 -5.02 -33.96 -13.95
C GLY A 38 -4.81 -33.77 -12.44
N MET A 39 -4.78 -34.84 -11.63
CA MET A 39 -4.76 -34.71 -10.16
C MET A 39 -3.38 -34.68 -9.51
N ALA A 40 -2.28 -34.87 -10.26
CA ALA A 40 -0.93 -34.80 -9.70
C ALA A 40 -0.35 -33.38 -9.62
N GLY A 41 -0.93 -32.41 -10.33
CA GLY A 41 -0.41 -31.02 -10.39
C GLY A 41 -0.91 -30.09 -9.28
N ALA A 42 -1.97 -30.47 -8.55
CA ALA A 42 -2.59 -29.61 -7.53
C ALA A 42 -2.01 -29.78 -6.12
N VAL A 43 -1.24 -30.83 -5.86
CA VAL A 43 -0.71 -31.15 -4.51
C VAL A 43 0.52 -30.32 -4.15
N THR A 44 1.24 -29.74 -5.12
CA THR A 44 2.52 -29.06 -4.86
C THR A 44 2.40 -27.64 -4.29
N ALA A 45 1.26 -26.95 -4.48
CA ALA A 45 1.08 -25.59 -3.94
C ALA A 45 0.71 -25.57 -2.45
N ALA A 46 0.05 -26.61 -1.93
CA ALA A 46 -0.38 -26.70 -0.53
C ALA A 46 0.80 -26.99 0.42
N GLY A 47 1.79 -27.78 -0.01
CA GLY A 47 2.95 -28.15 0.81
C GLY A 47 3.88 -26.98 1.18
N ALA A 48 4.01 -25.99 0.29
CA ALA A 48 4.86 -24.82 0.53
C ALA A 48 4.30 -23.89 1.63
N GLY A 49 2.97 -23.82 1.79
CA GLY A 49 2.32 -23.02 2.82
C GLY A 49 2.41 -23.66 4.21
N GLN A 50 2.17 -24.96 4.29
CA GLN A 50 2.29 -25.73 5.54
C GLN A 50 3.73 -25.77 6.05
N GLY A 51 4.73 -25.92 5.18
CA GLY A 51 6.14 -25.89 5.58
C GLY A 51 6.54 -24.59 6.29
N ARG A 52 6.16 -23.43 5.75
CA ARG A 52 6.46 -22.11 6.36
C ARG A 52 5.80 -21.91 7.72
N CYS A 53 4.59 -22.44 7.86
CA CYS A 53 3.79 -22.39 9.08
C CYS A 53 4.43 -23.22 10.22
N HIS A 54 4.81 -24.47 9.92
CA HIS A 54 5.52 -25.32 10.86
C HIS A 54 6.87 -24.72 11.27
N THR A 55 7.63 -24.17 10.31
CA THR A 55 8.90 -23.50 10.61
C THR A 55 8.72 -22.30 11.54
N LEU A 56 7.72 -21.45 11.30
CA LEU A 56 7.45 -20.28 12.15
C LEU A 56 7.14 -20.69 13.60
N LEU A 57 6.21 -21.64 13.78
CA LEU A 57 5.81 -22.10 15.12
C LEU A 57 6.97 -22.81 15.84
N ALA A 58 7.72 -23.66 15.14
CA ALA A 58 8.87 -24.37 15.70
C ALA A 58 9.99 -23.42 16.13
N GLN A 59 10.27 -22.37 15.35
CA GLN A 59 11.27 -21.36 15.69
C GLN A 59 10.86 -20.47 16.86
N ALA A 60 9.58 -20.12 16.94
CA ALA A 60 9.08 -19.22 17.98
C ALA A 60 8.85 -19.89 19.34
N GLY A 61 8.58 -21.20 19.37
CA GLY A 61 8.37 -21.97 20.60
C GLY A 61 6.99 -21.80 21.26
N SER A 62 6.20 -20.79 20.87
CA SER A 62 4.80 -20.63 21.29
C SER A 62 3.97 -19.86 20.25
N PRO A 63 2.61 -19.99 20.27
CA PRO A 63 1.73 -19.17 19.42
C PRO A 63 1.90 -17.67 19.63
N GLU A 64 2.09 -17.23 20.88
CA GLU A 64 2.32 -15.82 21.22
C GLU A 64 3.63 -15.31 20.62
N ALA A 65 4.73 -16.05 20.80
CA ALA A 65 6.02 -15.69 20.24
C ALA A 65 6.00 -15.68 18.70
N ALA A 66 5.23 -16.58 18.08
CA ALA A 66 5.02 -16.59 16.64
C ALA A 66 4.26 -15.34 16.18
N LEU A 67 3.26 -14.89 16.94
CA LEU A 67 2.51 -13.67 16.66
C LEU A 67 3.41 -12.43 16.75
N GLN A 68 4.21 -12.32 17.82
CA GLN A 68 5.18 -11.23 17.98
C GLN A 68 6.22 -11.24 16.86
N THR A 69 6.67 -12.42 16.42
CA THR A 69 7.58 -12.55 15.27
C THR A 69 6.95 -11.99 13.99
N LEU A 70 5.65 -12.20 13.76
CA LEU A 70 4.95 -11.61 12.61
C LEU A 70 4.85 -10.09 12.72
N PHE A 71 4.58 -9.53 13.90
CA PHE A 71 4.53 -8.09 14.11
C PHE A 71 5.88 -7.44 13.84
N SER A 72 6.96 -7.98 14.42
CA SER A 72 8.32 -7.51 14.17
C SER A 72 8.70 -7.59 12.70
N ARG A 73 8.34 -8.69 12.02
CA ARG A 73 8.59 -8.86 10.59
C ARG A 73 7.83 -7.83 9.74
N GLU A 74 6.57 -7.56 10.06
CA GLU A 74 5.79 -6.53 9.36
C GLU A 74 6.38 -5.15 9.58
N TRP A 75 6.72 -4.81 10.82
CA TRP A 75 7.28 -3.51 11.18
C TRP A 75 8.54 -3.21 10.38
N GLN A 76 9.52 -4.13 10.42
CA GLN A 76 10.78 -3.98 9.69
C GLN A 76 10.56 -3.87 8.18
N ALA A 77 9.66 -4.69 7.63
CA ALA A 77 9.33 -4.63 6.21
C ALA A 77 8.62 -3.32 5.83
N ARG A 78 7.81 -2.75 6.73
CA ARG A 78 7.11 -1.49 6.51
C ARG A 78 8.06 -0.30 6.54
N LEU A 79 8.99 -0.25 7.49
CA LEU A 79 10.05 0.76 7.51
C LEU A 79 10.88 0.72 6.22
N ALA A 80 11.23 -0.47 5.73
CA ALA A 80 11.96 -0.63 4.47
C ALA A 80 11.10 -0.29 3.23
N HIS A 81 9.79 -0.51 3.29
CA HIS A 81 8.87 -0.20 2.20
C HIS A 81 8.66 1.31 2.05
N ASP A 82 8.62 2.01 3.18
CA ASP A 82 8.41 3.45 3.29
C ASP A 82 9.48 4.10 4.19
N PRO A 83 10.68 4.36 3.64
CA PRO A 83 11.79 4.96 4.39
C PRO A 83 11.55 6.42 4.78
N PHE A 84 10.56 7.11 4.17
CA PHE A 84 10.18 8.45 4.58
C PHE A 84 9.40 8.40 5.90
N SER A 85 8.39 7.53 5.96
CA SER A 85 7.67 7.28 7.22
C SER A 85 8.58 6.75 8.31
N ALA A 86 9.60 5.94 7.99
CA ALA A 86 10.59 5.51 8.97
C ALA A 86 11.29 6.70 9.65
N THR A 87 11.87 7.62 8.87
CA THR A 87 12.52 8.83 9.41
C THR A 87 11.54 9.67 10.23
N MET A 88 10.30 9.88 9.75
CA MET A 88 9.28 10.66 10.48
C MET A 88 8.83 10.02 11.80
N LEU A 89 9.01 8.71 11.97
CA LEU A 89 8.73 7.97 13.20
C LEU A 89 9.94 7.92 14.16
N GLY A 90 11.06 8.57 13.80
CA GLY A 90 12.32 8.51 14.56
C GLY A 90 13.15 7.24 14.28
N GLU A 91 12.77 6.45 13.28
CA GLU A 91 13.48 5.23 12.87
C GLU A 91 14.49 5.54 11.76
N HIS A 92 15.71 5.87 12.17
CA HIS A 92 16.79 6.36 11.29
C HIS A 92 17.56 5.27 10.51
N VAL A 93 16.96 4.09 10.35
CA VAL A 93 17.58 2.92 9.71
C VAL A 93 17.60 2.97 8.17
N PHE A 94 16.82 3.87 7.56
CA PHE A 94 16.72 4.02 6.09
C PHE A 94 16.88 5.47 5.62
N ASP A 95 17.59 6.30 6.39
CA ASP A 95 17.77 7.74 6.14
C ASP A 95 18.44 8.06 4.79
N ASP A 96 19.14 7.10 4.18
CA ASP A 96 19.74 7.28 2.86
C ASP A 96 18.80 6.93 1.69
N ALA A 97 17.61 6.37 1.96
CA ALA A 97 16.72 5.78 0.97
C ALA A 97 15.47 6.63 0.68
N VAL A 98 14.85 6.37 -0.49
CA VAL A 98 13.53 6.91 -0.87
C VAL A 98 12.60 5.74 -1.20
N PRO A 99 11.27 5.86 -1.05
CA PRO A 99 10.34 4.81 -1.40
C PRO A 99 10.52 4.34 -2.86
N ASP A 100 10.17 3.08 -3.16
CA ASP A 100 10.04 2.58 -4.54
C ASP A 100 8.55 2.49 -4.91
N PRO A 101 7.96 3.54 -5.52
CA PRO A 101 6.54 3.56 -5.88
C PRO A 101 6.24 2.74 -7.16
N SER A 102 7.20 1.97 -7.69
CA SER A 102 6.96 1.20 -8.92
C SER A 102 5.86 0.16 -8.77
N PRO A 103 5.11 -0.16 -9.84
CA PRO A 103 4.12 -1.23 -9.81
C PRO A 103 4.70 -2.58 -9.37
N LYS A 104 5.99 -2.84 -9.65
CA LYS A 104 6.70 -4.06 -9.21
C LYS A 104 6.83 -4.09 -7.69
N ALA A 105 7.23 -2.97 -7.07
CA ALA A 105 7.32 -2.85 -5.62
C ALA A 105 5.96 -2.95 -4.94
N GLN A 106 4.94 -2.30 -5.51
CA GLN A 106 3.56 -2.40 -5.02
C GLN A 106 3.05 -3.86 -5.03
N ARG A 107 3.28 -4.60 -6.12
CA ARG A 107 2.95 -6.04 -6.17
C ARG A 107 3.73 -6.87 -5.16
N ARG A 108 5.00 -6.55 -4.91
CA ARG A 108 5.83 -7.22 -3.90
C ARG A 108 5.28 -6.98 -2.50
N TRP A 109 4.90 -5.75 -2.17
CA TRP A 109 4.28 -5.39 -0.90
C TRP A 109 2.95 -6.14 -0.70
N LEU A 110 2.09 -6.20 -1.72
CA LEU A 110 0.84 -6.97 -1.63
C LEU A 110 1.05 -8.47 -1.48
N ARG A 111 2.08 -9.05 -2.12
CA ARG A 111 2.44 -10.46 -1.87
C ARG A 111 2.89 -10.68 -0.43
N PHE A 112 3.76 -9.80 0.07
CA PHE A 112 4.22 -9.86 1.46
C PHE A 112 3.06 -9.79 2.47
N ASN A 113 2.10 -8.87 2.29
CA ASN A 113 0.92 -8.79 3.17
C ASN A 113 0.03 -10.05 3.08
N ARG A 114 -0.08 -10.67 1.90
CA ARG A 114 -0.80 -11.95 1.73
C ARG A 114 -0.11 -13.09 2.45
N ASP A 115 1.21 -13.15 2.36
CA ASP A 115 2.02 -14.17 3.05
C ASP A 115 1.92 -14.02 4.57
N LEU A 116 1.96 -12.78 5.09
CA LEU A 116 1.71 -12.50 6.51
C LEU A 116 0.31 -12.96 6.95
N LEU A 117 -0.72 -12.70 6.15
CA LEU A 117 -2.08 -13.11 6.46
C LEU A 117 -2.22 -14.63 6.50
N ALA A 118 -1.54 -15.34 5.59
CA ALA A 118 -1.51 -16.81 5.59
C ALA A 118 -0.78 -17.37 6.83
N LEU A 119 0.36 -16.76 7.22
CA LEU A 119 1.08 -17.14 8.44
C LEU A 119 0.25 -16.85 9.70
N LEU A 120 -0.45 -15.72 9.74
CA LEU A 120 -1.32 -15.36 10.85
C LEU A 120 -2.49 -16.33 11.04
N ALA A 121 -3.05 -16.85 9.94
CA ALA A 121 -4.12 -17.86 9.98
C ALA A 121 -3.65 -19.21 10.56
N CYS A 122 -2.34 -19.42 10.59
CA CYS A 122 -1.68 -20.63 11.04
C CYS A 122 -1.40 -20.66 12.55
N ILE A 123 -1.49 -19.51 13.23
CA ILE A 123 -1.21 -19.40 14.66
C ILE A 123 -2.45 -19.91 15.44
N PRO A 124 -2.32 -20.96 16.27
CA PRO A 124 -3.42 -21.48 17.08
C PRO A 124 -3.96 -20.39 18.02
N ARG A 125 -5.29 -20.21 18.06
CA ARG A 125 -5.92 -19.16 18.87
C ARG A 125 -6.08 -19.56 20.32
N GLU A 126 -6.10 -20.85 20.58
CA GLU A 126 -6.25 -21.47 21.90
C GLU A 126 -5.03 -21.19 22.78
N GLY A 127 -3.86 -20.97 22.19
CA GLY A 127 -2.63 -20.62 22.89
C GLY A 127 -2.35 -19.11 23.01
N LEU A 128 -3.33 -18.27 22.67
CA LEU A 128 -3.24 -16.81 22.81
C LEU A 128 -4.12 -16.33 23.95
N ASP A 129 -3.64 -15.38 24.74
CA ASP A 129 -4.47 -14.68 25.73
C ASP A 129 -5.47 -13.72 25.05
N GLU A 130 -6.30 -13.04 25.85
CA GLU A 130 -7.32 -12.14 25.30
C GLU A 130 -6.75 -10.97 24.49
N HIS A 131 -5.67 -10.34 24.98
CA HIS A 131 -5.02 -9.23 24.31
C HIS A 131 -4.37 -9.67 23.00
N ALA A 132 -3.70 -10.80 22.99
CA ALA A 132 -3.09 -11.38 21.82
C ALA A 132 -4.10 -11.80 20.76
N ARG A 133 -5.25 -12.36 21.17
CA ARG A 133 -6.36 -12.65 20.24
C ARG A 133 -6.89 -11.37 19.60
N LEU A 134 -7.07 -10.30 20.37
CA LEU A 134 -7.49 -9.01 19.84
C LEU A 134 -6.45 -8.42 18.87
N ASN A 135 -5.17 -8.41 19.26
CA ASN A 135 -4.08 -7.93 18.43
C ASN A 135 -3.97 -8.70 17.11
N ALA A 136 -4.10 -10.04 17.16
CA ALA A 136 -4.14 -10.87 15.98
C ALA A 136 -5.34 -10.55 15.07
N ALA A 137 -6.52 -10.32 15.64
CA ALA A 137 -7.71 -9.95 14.87
C ALA A 137 -7.54 -8.59 14.18
N LEU A 138 -7.05 -7.58 14.90
CA LEU A 138 -6.78 -6.25 14.37
C LEU A 138 -5.72 -6.30 13.27
N PHE A 139 -4.62 -7.01 13.49
CA PHE A 139 -3.58 -7.19 12.49
C PHE A 139 -4.12 -7.87 11.22
N GLY A 140 -4.92 -8.93 11.39
CA GLY A 140 -5.60 -9.60 10.26
C GLY A 140 -6.57 -8.69 9.52
N TRP A 141 -7.27 -7.79 10.22
CA TRP A 141 -8.10 -6.75 9.58
C TRP A 141 -7.24 -5.77 8.76
N MET A 142 -6.17 -5.22 9.33
CA MET A 142 -5.27 -4.29 8.64
C MET A 142 -4.65 -4.89 7.37
N LEU A 143 -4.19 -6.15 7.43
CA LEU A 143 -3.64 -6.84 6.26
C LEU A 143 -4.69 -7.03 5.15
N ARG A 144 -5.92 -7.39 5.52
CA ARG A 144 -7.03 -7.56 4.57
C ARG A 144 -7.43 -6.24 3.94
N ASP A 145 -7.50 -5.16 4.72
CA ASP A 145 -7.78 -3.82 4.22
C ASP A 145 -6.73 -3.38 3.18
N ARG A 146 -5.43 -3.52 3.49
CA ARG A 146 -4.35 -3.22 2.54
C ARG A 146 -4.46 -4.04 1.25
N LEU A 147 -4.81 -5.32 1.35
CA LEU A 147 -5.00 -6.20 0.19
C LEU A 147 -6.23 -5.80 -0.63
N ALA A 148 -7.31 -5.38 0.01
CA ALA A 148 -8.52 -4.88 -0.65
C ALA A 148 -8.23 -3.57 -1.39
N ASN A 149 -7.62 -2.60 -0.71
CA ASN A 149 -7.21 -1.31 -1.28
C ASN A 149 -6.22 -1.49 -2.45
N GLY A 150 -5.29 -2.43 -2.34
CA GLY A 150 -4.32 -2.74 -3.40
C GLY A 150 -4.95 -3.11 -4.74
N ARG A 151 -6.18 -3.65 -4.76
CA ARG A 151 -6.91 -4.01 -6.00
C ARG A 151 -7.25 -2.78 -6.84
N PHE A 152 -7.46 -1.62 -6.22
CA PHE A 152 -7.77 -0.36 -6.89
C PHE A 152 -6.52 0.33 -7.44
N ARG A 153 -5.31 -0.20 -7.18
CA ARG A 153 -4.04 0.34 -7.68
C ARG A 153 -3.90 1.85 -7.35
N PRO A 154 -4.00 2.24 -6.07
CA PRO A 154 -4.02 3.66 -5.65
C PRO A 154 -2.74 4.40 -6.05
N TRP A 155 -1.61 3.69 -6.20
CA TRP A 155 -0.33 4.24 -6.66
C TRP A 155 -0.39 5.02 -7.98
N ARG A 156 -1.45 4.85 -8.80
CA ARG A 156 -1.70 5.62 -10.03
C ARG A 156 -2.07 7.08 -9.77
N LEU A 157 -2.55 7.39 -8.58
CA LEU A 157 -2.99 8.72 -8.13
C LEU A 157 -2.21 9.05 -6.85
N PRO A 158 -0.96 9.54 -6.97
CA PRO A 158 -0.04 9.67 -5.85
C PRO A 158 -0.11 11.02 -5.13
N PHE A 159 -1.14 11.82 -5.40
CA PHE A 159 -1.37 13.10 -4.74
C PHE A 159 -2.86 13.44 -4.73
N VAL A 160 -3.25 14.26 -3.77
CA VAL A 160 -4.58 14.85 -3.62
C VAL A 160 -4.47 16.39 -3.62
N SER A 161 -5.52 17.12 -3.24
CA SER A 161 -5.57 18.59 -3.36
C SER A 161 -4.49 19.35 -2.60
N ASP A 162 -3.97 18.79 -1.51
CA ASP A 162 -3.11 19.47 -0.53
C ASP A 162 -1.80 18.72 -0.22
N SER A 163 -1.66 17.48 -0.70
CA SER A 163 -0.58 16.59 -0.26
C SER A 163 -0.31 15.48 -1.27
N GLY A 164 0.86 14.86 -1.16
CA GLY A 164 1.21 13.66 -1.91
C GLY A 164 2.71 13.49 -2.05
N PHE A 165 3.13 12.76 -3.09
CA PHE A 165 4.53 12.41 -3.28
C PHE A 165 5.50 13.62 -3.29
N HIS A 166 5.02 14.81 -3.65
CA HIS A 166 5.84 16.02 -3.73
C HIS A 166 6.02 16.72 -2.38
N THR A 167 5.10 16.49 -1.43
CA THR A 167 5.19 17.06 -0.07
C THR A 167 5.93 16.15 0.89
N GLU A 168 5.92 14.82 0.67
CA GLU A 168 6.58 13.85 1.57
C GLU A 168 8.06 14.18 1.86
N PRO A 169 8.91 14.57 0.89
CA PRO A 169 10.31 14.91 1.16
C PRO A 169 10.48 16.13 2.09
N LEU A 170 9.49 17.02 2.16
CA LEU A 170 9.53 18.22 3.02
C LEU A 170 9.29 17.87 4.48
N PHE A 171 8.43 16.89 4.77
CA PHE A 171 8.24 16.41 6.14
C PHE A 171 9.44 15.61 6.64
N VAL A 172 10.15 14.96 5.70
CA VAL A 172 11.34 14.17 6.00
C VAL A 172 12.51 15.04 6.46
N ILE A 173 12.75 16.19 5.81
CA ILE A 173 13.87 17.06 6.19
C ILE A 173 13.69 17.56 7.63
N ASP A 174 12.48 17.96 8.01
CA ASP A 174 12.14 18.41 9.37
C ASP A 174 12.35 17.32 10.42
N ALA A 175 12.19 16.05 10.04
CA ALA A 175 12.41 14.89 10.92
C ALA A 175 13.85 14.34 10.86
N THR A 176 14.73 14.90 10.04
CA THR A 176 16.11 14.43 9.92
C THR A 176 16.97 15.03 11.05
N PRO A 177 17.77 14.24 11.80
CA PRO A 177 18.43 14.73 13.01
C PRO A 177 19.51 15.81 12.80
N PHE A 178 20.26 15.72 11.69
CA PHE A 178 21.39 16.61 11.37
C PHE A 178 22.38 16.84 12.52
N ALA A 179 22.63 15.81 13.34
CA ALA A 179 23.46 15.89 14.55
C ALA A 179 24.96 15.69 14.27
N GLY A 180 25.31 15.07 13.15
CA GLY A 180 26.70 14.85 12.75
C GLY A 180 26.86 14.59 11.25
N GLU A 181 28.12 14.54 10.80
CA GLU A 181 28.50 14.40 9.39
C GLU A 181 27.75 13.26 8.67
N ALA A 182 27.63 12.10 9.31
CA ALA A 182 26.94 10.95 8.76
C ALA A 182 25.46 11.22 8.42
N ASP A 183 24.78 12.11 9.15
CA ASP A 183 23.37 12.46 8.88
C ASP A 183 23.25 13.26 7.59
N TYR A 184 24.17 14.21 7.37
CA TYR A 184 24.27 14.96 6.13
C TYR A 184 24.62 14.05 4.95
N GLU A 185 25.54 13.10 5.12
CA GLU A 185 25.87 12.13 4.06
C GLU A 185 24.66 11.27 3.65
N ARG A 186 23.91 10.76 4.63
CA ARG A 186 22.67 9.99 4.37
C ARG A 186 21.63 10.87 3.67
N TYR A 187 21.43 12.09 4.15
CA TYR A 187 20.49 13.02 3.53
C TYR A 187 20.88 13.36 2.07
N ILE A 188 22.16 13.64 1.79
CA ILE A 188 22.68 13.85 0.43
C ILE A 188 22.44 12.61 -0.44
N ALA A 189 22.66 11.41 0.09
CA ALA A 189 22.37 10.16 -0.64
C ALA A 189 20.88 10.01 -0.97
N ARG A 190 19.99 10.41 -0.04
CA ARG A 190 18.53 10.46 -0.26
C ARG A 190 18.16 11.46 -1.35
N LEU A 191 18.69 12.68 -1.31
CA LEU A 191 18.47 13.71 -2.33
C LEU A 191 18.86 13.23 -3.73
N LYS A 192 20.01 12.55 -3.85
CA LYS A 192 20.46 11.95 -5.13
C LYS A 192 19.48 10.91 -5.69
N LYS A 193 18.65 10.29 -4.83
CA LYS A 193 17.63 9.29 -5.22
C LYS A 193 16.25 9.92 -5.52
N LEU A 194 15.97 11.16 -5.11
CA LEU A 194 14.69 11.85 -5.36
C LEU A 194 14.31 11.94 -6.85
N PRO A 195 15.22 12.26 -7.80
CA PRO A 195 14.86 12.31 -9.22
C PRO A 195 14.27 10.99 -9.74
N ARG A 196 14.74 9.84 -9.25
CA ARG A 196 14.18 8.53 -9.60
C ARG A 196 12.75 8.39 -9.07
N TYR A 197 12.54 8.73 -7.81
CA TYR A 197 11.25 8.66 -7.12
C TYR A 197 10.19 9.53 -7.82
N ILE A 198 10.52 10.79 -8.14
CA ILE A 198 9.65 11.72 -8.88
C ILE A 198 9.31 11.13 -10.27
N ARG A 199 10.32 10.66 -11.02
CA ARG A 199 10.08 10.05 -12.35
C ARG A 199 9.19 8.81 -12.28
N GLN A 200 9.28 8.01 -11.21
CA GLN A 200 8.38 6.86 -11.03
C GLN A 200 6.94 7.30 -10.78
N HIS A 201 6.71 8.33 -9.95
CA HIS A 201 5.37 8.90 -9.76
C HIS A 201 4.79 9.48 -11.05
N ILE A 202 5.59 10.19 -11.86
CA ILE A 202 5.15 10.65 -13.19
C ILE A 202 4.68 9.49 -14.07
N ARG A 203 5.42 8.37 -14.10
CA ARG A 203 5.00 7.17 -14.86
C ARG A 203 3.71 6.55 -14.31
N ASN A 204 3.55 6.52 -13.00
CA ASN A 204 2.34 6.02 -12.37
C ASN A 204 1.12 6.88 -12.73
N MET A 205 1.26 8.21 -12.69
CA MET A 205 0.20 9.15 -13.09
C MET A 205 -0.16 9.02 -14.57
N ARG A 206 0.83 8.87 -15.45
CA ARG A 206 0.59 8.58 -16.88
C ARG A 206 -0.19 7.29 -17.08
N THR A 207 0.09 6.26 -16.27
CA THR A 207 -0.69 5.02 -16.27
C THR A 207 -2.13 5.28 -15.81
N GLY A 208 -2.33 6.09 -14.75
CA GLY A 208 -3.66 6.51 -14.30
C GLY A 208 -4.44 7.21 -15.40
N LEU A 209 -3.85 8.22 -16.05
CA LEU A 209 -4.47 8.95 -17.16
C LEU A 209 -4.86 8.04 -18.32
N ALA A 210 -3.99 7.12 -18.73
CA ALA A 210 -4.28 6.16 -19.80
C ALA A 210 -5.43 5.20 -19.47
N GLU A 211 -5.69 4.97 -18.18
CA GLU A 211 -6.76 4.10 -17.67
C GLU A 211 -8.00 4.89 -17.20
N GLY A 212 -8.07 6.20 -17.47
CA GLY A 212 -9.19 7.06 -17.04
C GLY A 212 -9.26 7.30 -15.53
N PHE A 213 -8.14 7.16 -14.82
CA PHE A 213 -8.04 7.32 -13.37
C PHE A 213 -7.12 8.49 -13.00
N SER A 214 -7.73 9.64 -12.72
CA SER A 214 -7.02 10.88 -12.35
C SER A 214 -7.76 11.66 -11.27
N MET A 215 -7.09 12.65 -10.69
CA MET A 215 -7.77 13.63 -9.83
C MET A 215 -8.81 14.42 -10.63
N PRO A 216 -9.93 14.84 -9.99
CA PRO A 216 -10.87 15.79 -10.58
C PRO A 216 -10.19 17.11 -10.92
N ARG A 217 -10.52 17.71 -12.06
CA ARG A 217 -9.95 19.01 -12.49
C ARG A 217 -10.14 20.12 -11.44
N ALA A 218 -11.26 20.10 -10.72
CA ALA A 218 -11.60 21.10 -9.71
C ALA A 218 -10.56 21.25 -8.59
N VAL A 219 -9.82 20.18 -8.27
CA VAL A 219 -8.83 20.21 -7.18
C VAL A 219 -7.39 20.41 -7.66
N LEU A 220 -7.15 20.42 -8.97
CA LEU A 220 -5.79 20.52 -9.52
C LEU A 220 -5.16 21.89 -9.26
N ALA A 221 -5.94 22.96 -9.19
CA ALA A 221 -5.42 24.30 -8.91
C ALA A 221 -4.69 24.38 -7.56
N GLY A 222 -5.24 23.73 -6.52
CA GLY A 222 -4.60 23.65 -5.21
C GLY A 222 -3.29 22.86 -5.26
N ALA A 223 -3.31 21.69 -5.89
CA ALA A 223 -2.11 20.87 -6.05
C ALA A 223 -1.01 21.61 -6.84
N LEU A 224 -1.35 22.28 -7.94
CA LEU A 224 -0.38 23.03 -8.77
C LEU A 224 0.31 24.15 -7.99
N THR A 225 -0.42 24.84 -7.13
CA THR A 225 0.18 25.89 -6.27
C THR A 225 1.29 25.34 -5.38
N SER A 226 1.13 24.12 -4.86
CA SER A 226 2.17 23.43 -4.08
C SER A 226 3.40 23.12 -4.92
N PHE A 227 3.21 22.58 -6.13
CA PHE A 227 4.32 22.31 -7.06
C PHE A 227 5.05 23.59 -7.48
N ASP A 228 4.32 24.66 -7.79
CA ASP A 228 4.90 25.93 -8.24
C ASP A 228 5.79 26.53 -7.14
N ARG A 229 5.38 26.45 -5.87
CA ARG A 229 6.21 26.91 -4.73
C ARG A 229 7.51 26.13 -4.60
N LEU A 230 7.49 24.82 -4.82
CA LEU A 230 8.68 23.99 -4.77
C LEU A 230 9.61 24.19 -5.96
N ALA A 231 9.06 24.58 -7.11
CA ALA A 231 9.83 24.87 -8.32
C ALA A 231 10.26 26.36 -8.43
N ALA A 232 9.75 27.24 -7.57
CA ALA A 232 9.99 28.68 -7.63
C ALA A 232 11.44 29.11 -7.33
N PRO A 233 12.17 28.52 -6.37
CA PRO A 233 13.55 28.91 -6.09
C PRO A 233 14.44 28.75 -7.33
N ALA A 234 15.06 29.84 -7.76
CA ALA A 234 15.95 29.85 -8.92
C ALA A 234 17.35 29.28 -8.60
N ARG A 235 17.76 29.34 -7.33
CA ARG A 235 19.03 28.80 -6.84
C ARG A 235 18.78 27.70 -5.81
N PRO A 236 19.60 26.64 -5.78
CA PRO A 236 19.47 25.57 -4.79
C PRO A 236 19.51 26.07 -3.35
N GLU A 237 20.36 27.05 -3.03
CA GLU A 237 20.47 27.69 -1.71
C GLU A 237 19.24 28.50 -1.27
N ASP A 238 18.31 28.79 -2.18
CA ASP A 238 17.02 29.42 -1.85
C ASP A 238 15.89 28.39 -1.67
N SER A 239 16.20 27.09 -1.79
CA SER A 239 15.27 26.00 -1.49
C SER A 239 15.00 25.97 0.02
N PRO A 240 13.73 25.78 0.45
CA PRO A 240 13.41 25.51 1.85
C PRO A 240 14.10 24.25 2.36
#